data_AF-A0A3M2CU42-F1
#
_entry.id   AF-A0A3M2CU42-F1
#
_cell.length_a   1.000
_cell.length_b   1.000
_cell.length_c   1.000
_cell.angle_alpha   90.00
_cell.angle_beta   90.00
_cell.angle_gamma   90.00
#
_symmetry.space_group_name_H-M   'P 1'
#
loop_
_entity.id
_entity.type
_entity.pdbx_description
1 polymer ?
#
loop_
_entity_poly.entity_id
_entity_poly.type
_entity_poly.pdbx_seq_one_letter_code
_entity_poly.pdbx_strand_id
1 'polypeptide(L)'
;MKREILYRHLPIVAVVGRPNVGKSTLFNRITGRRKAVVLDTPGVTRDRNYHIAEWNGTRFLTVDTGGYEHEPTSELSALMREQTLLAIEEADAIILLLDSREPMHPTDDEVIELLRRTAKPVFVAVNKCDNREQRLAAISEFARLGLELYPISALHGHGTGDLLDAVVASLPKRTEEEEAAEAELGIRIAVVGRPNVGKSTLVNRILGFERTIASPVPGTTRDAIDTTFRLNDKIYTLIDTAGIRRRGKIERGAENLSVLSALMSLERCDIALILVDATEGITDQDAHVAGYAVDAGCGCIIVVNKWDLVEKDETTAGAFVKALRAEWGFLKHAPVIHVSALTGQRVERLFQLVDRVYAEYTKEIETSTLNRWLQKAISHVSPPVRQGRQLKLKYVVQTGSKPPTFTFFVNDPALVHYSYERYLANQLRQEFGFEGVPVRLRFREKAERARSKKPPWAED
;
A
#
# COMPACT_ATOMS: atom_id res chain seq x y z
N MET A 1 14.31 -10.33 -24.03
CA MET A 1 13.96 -11.52 -23.22
C MET A 1 14.58 -11.47 -21.81
N LYS A 2 14.50 -10.32 -21.14
CA LYS A 2 14.98 -10.08 -19.77
C LYS A 2 14.11 -8.97 -19.18
N ARG A 3 13.74 -9.09 -17.88
CA ARG A 3 13.00 -8.14 -17.00
C ARG A 3 11.46 -8.12 -17.02
N GLU A 4 10.78 -8.84 -17.89
CA GLU A 4 9.35 -8.60 -18.17
C GLU A 4 8.34 -9.11 -17.12
N ILE A 5 8.77 -9.67 -15.98
CA ILE A 5 7.92 -10.56 -15.16
C ILE A 5 7.82 -10.17 -13.67
N LEU A 6 8.53 -9.16 -13.17
CA LEU A 6 8.63 -8.99 -11.72
C LEU A 6 7.52 -8.12 -11.05
N TYR A 7 6.66 -7.42 -11.81
CA TYR A 7 5.86 -6.33 -11.20
C TYR A 7 4.36 -6.24 -11.57
N ARG A 8 3.75 -7.21 -12.26
CA ARG A 8 2.38 -7.04 -12.76
C ARG A 8 1.30 -7.32 -11.71
N HIS A 9 0.95 -6.38 -10.83
CA HIS A 9 -0.41 -6.36 -10.22
C HIS A 9 -0.90 -4.98 -9.71
N LEU A 10 -0.01 -4.01 -9.48
CA LEU A 10 -0.38 -2.60 -9.29
C LEU A 10 0.25 -1.79 -10.42
N PRO A 11 -0.53 -0.98 -11.16
CA PRO A 11 0.03 -0.13 -12.19
C PRO A 11 1.06 0.84 -11.61
N ILE A 12 2.12 1.14 -12.35
CA ILE A 12 3.18 2.06 -11.94
C ILE A 12 2.99 3.40 -12.64
N VAL A 13 2.99 4.48 -11.87
CA VAL A 13 2.92 5.86 -12.34
C VAL A 13 4.23 6.56 -12.00
N ALA A 14 5.01 6.95 -13.01
CA ALA A 14 6.25 7.67 -12.79
C ALA A 14 6.03 9.19 -12.90
N VAL A 15 6.60 9.96 -11.97
CA VAL A 15 6.64 11.42 -12.05
C VAL A 15 8.02 11.85 -12.52
N VAL A 16 8.10 12.37 -13.74
CA VAL A 16 9.35 12.81 -14.40
C VAL A 16 9.32 14.32 -14.62
N GLY A 17 10.50 14.95 -14.69
CA GLY A 17 10.63 16.40 -14.91
C GLY A 17 11.92 16.94 -14.35
N ARG A 18 12.32 18.14 -14.76
CA ARG A 18 13.59 18.78 -14.34
C ARG A 18 13.65 18.98 -12.82
N PRO A 19 14.84 19.15 -12.19
CA PRO A 19 14.91 19.57 -10.79
C PRO A 19 14.07 20.82 -10.51
N ASN A 20 13.54 20.94 -9.28
CA ASN A 20 12.80 22.10 -8.76
C ASN A 20 11.44 22.46 -9.41
N VAL A 21 10.94 21.66 -10.36
CA VAL A 21 9.57 21.81 -10.92
C VAL A 21 8.45 21.40 -9.94
N GLY A 22 8.82 20.86 -8.78
CA GLY A 22 7.89 20.47 -7.70
C GLY A 22 7.45 19.01 -7.71
N LYS A 23 8.29 18.09 -8.22
CA LYS A 23 8.02 16.64 -8.26
C LYS A 23 7.67 16.09 -6.88
N SER A 24 8.50 16.32 -5.88
CA SER A 24 8.26 15.82 -4.52
C SER A 24 7.03 16.45 -3.86
N THR A 25 6.66 17.67 -4.24
CA THR A 25 5.40 18.30 -3.78
C THR A 25 4.19 17.60 -4.37
N LEU A 26 4.21 17.30 -5.68
CA LEU A 26 3.14 16.53 -6.32
C LEU A 26 3.09 15.11 -5.77
N PHE A 27 4.25 14.47 -5.61
CA PHE A 27 4.39 13.15 -5.05
C PHE A 27 3.72 13.03 -3.67
N ASN A 28 4.05 13.92 -2.74
CA ASN A 28 3.44 13.98 -1.41
C ASN A 28 1.93 14.23 -1.44
N ARG A 29 1.44 14.90 -2.49
CA ARG A 29 0.00 15.08 -2.68
C ARG A 29 -0.68 13.82 -3.16
N ILE A 30 -0.07 13.12 -4.13
CA ILE A 30 -0.59 11.86 -4.69
C ILE A 30 -0.68 10.79 -3.58
N THR A 31 0.32 10.71 -2.71
CA THR A 31 0.39 9.72 -1.62
C THR A 31 -0.42 10.13 -0.38
N GLY A 32 -0.82 11.40 -0.29
CA GLY A 32 -1.57 11.97 0.83
C GLY A 32 -0.76 12.07 2.14
N ARG A 33 -1.44 12.32 3.27
CA ARG A 33 -0.80 12.38 4.62
C ARG A 33 -0.37 11.02 5.18
N ARG A 34 -0.48 9.93 4.41
CA ARG A 34 0.14 8.66 4.80
C ARG A 34 1.65 8.84 4.66
N LYS A 35 2.32 9.21 5.76
CA LYS A 35 3.72 8.82 5.97
C LYS A 35 3.72 7.30 6.07
N ALA A 36 3.76 6.61 4.94
CA ALA A 36 3.89 5.18 4.91
C ALA A 36 4.98 4.86 3.90
N VAL A 37 6.10 4.42 4.48
CA VAL A 37 7.29 3.85 3.85
C VAL A 37 8.12 4.81 2.98
N VAL A 38 8.96 5.63 3.62
CA VAL A 38 10.18 6.10 2.93
C VAL A 38 11.13 4.90 2.93
N LEU A 39 11.53 4.44 1.75
CA LEU A 39 12.58 3.45 1.59
C LEU A 39 13.96 4.13 1.79
N ASP A 40 14.26 4.61 2.99
CA ASP A 40 15.62 5.01 3.35
C ASP A 40 16.40 3.74 3.73
N THR A 41 16.77 2.94 2.73
CA THR A 41 17.66 1.79 2.94
C THR A 41 19.07 2.17 2.50
N PRO A 42 20.06 2.23 3.41
CA PRO A 42 21.45 2.43 3.06
C PRO A 42 21.91 1.29 2.14
N GLY A 43 22.33 1.61 0.92
CA GLY A 43 22.75 0.63 -0.08
C GLY A 43 21.83 0.50 -1.30
N VAL A 44 20.67 1.17 -1.31
CA VAL A 44 19.95 1.48 -2.56
C VAL A 44 20.82 2.49 -3.31
N THR A 45 21.20 2.16 -4.54
CA THR A 45 21.67 3.20 -5.47
C THR A 45 20.66 4.33 -5.40
N ARG A 46 21.17 5.48 -4.93
CA ARG A 46 20.54 6.79 -4.82
C ARG A 46 19.49 6.97 -5.94
N ASP A 47 18.29 7.48 -5.61
CA ASP A 47 17.46 8.37 -6.46
C ASP A 47 15.95 8.07 -6.56
N ARG A 48 15.38 6.95 -6.04
CA ARG A 48 13.94 6.63 -6.25
C ARG A 48 13.12 6.29 -5.01
N ASN A 49 12.05 7.07 -4.81
CA ASN A 49 11.04 6.84 -3.77
C ASN A 49 9.79 6.20 -4.38
N TYR A 50 9.43 5.00 -3.91
CA TYR A 50 8.22 4.29 -4.31
C TYR A 50 7.16 4.41 -3.22
N HIS A 51 5.94 4.78 -3.59
CA HIS A 51 4.84 4.84 -2.65
C HIS A 51 3.54 4.37 -3.28
N ILE A 52 2.64 3.83 -2.46
CA ILE A 52 1.33 3.38 -2.92
C ILE A 52 0.33 4.52 -2.78
N ALA A 53 -0.37 4.81 -3.87
CA ALA A 53 -1.44 5.79 -3.91
C ALA A 53 -2.79 5.11 -4.20
N GLU A 54 -3.87 5.72 -3.73
CA GLU A 54 -5.25 5.32 -4.01
C GLU A 54 -6.00 6.55 -4.52
N TRP A 55 -6.55 6.48 -5.72
CA TRP A 55 -7.39 7.53 -6.29
C TRP A 55 -8.63 6.91 -6.94
N ASN A 56 -9.82 7.40 -6.57
CA ASN A 56 -11.12 6.85 -6.99
C ASN A 56 -11.24 5.33 -6.90
N GLY A 57 -10.69 4.74 -5.84
CA GLY A 57 -10.72 3.29 -5.60
C GLY A 57 -9.70 2.50 -6.42
N THR A 58 -8.95 3.14 -7.33
CA THR A 58 -7.85 2.51 -8.05
C THR A 58 -6.56 2.72 -7.29
N ARG A 59 -5.83 1.64 -7.01
CA ARG A 59 -4.53 1.67 -6.35
C ARG A 59 -3.42 1.56 -7.38
N PHE A 60 -2.36 2.31 -7.21
CA PHE A 60 -1.20 2.29 -8.09
C PHE A 60 0.07 2.66 -7.30
N LEU A 61 1.23 2.25 -7.82
CA LEU A 61 2.53 2.65 -7.31
C LEU A 61 2.93 3.97 -7.97
N THR A 62 3.27 4.98 -7.19
CA THR A 62 3.88 6.21 -7.68
C THR A 62 5.37 6.22 -7.40
N VAL A 63 6.17 6.69 -8.36
CA VAL A 63 7.64 6.76 -8.25
C VAL A 63 8.12 8.19 -8.43
N ASP A 64 8.87 8.72 -7.45
CA ASP A 64 9.61 9.97 -7.61
C ASP A 64 10.99 9.65 -8.20
N THR A 65 11.29 10.18 -9.37
CA THR A 65 12.59 9.95 -10.04
C THR A 65 13.68 10.92 -9.59
N GLY A 66 13.44 11.81 -8.63
CA GLY A 66 14.32 12.94 -8.30
C GLY A 66 14.92 12.98 -6.90
N GLY A 67 15.14 11.84 -6.24
CA GLY A 67 15.53 11.79 -4.82
C GLY A 67 16.94 12.30 -4.51
N TYR A 68 17.03 13.58 -4.11
CA TYR A 68 18.15 14.35 -3.54
C TYR A 68 19.03 15.15 -4.51
N GLU A 69 18.92 16.46 -4.34
CA GLU A 69 19.65 17.56 -4.98
C GLU A 69 21.13 17.22 -5.18
N HIS A 70 21.50 16.91 -6.41
CA HIS A 70 22.91 17.01 -6.82
C HIS A 70 23.14 18.45 -7.29
N GLU A 71 24.23 19.05 -6.81
CA GLU A 71 24.67 20.37 -7.28
C GLU A 71 24.74 20.37 -8.82
N PRO A 72 24.30 21.46 -9.47
CA PRO A 72 24.22 21.52 -10.92
C PRO A 72 25.63 21.48 -11.52
N THR A 73 26.07 20.29 -11.91
CA THR A 73 27.26 20.08 -12.76
C THR A 73 26.82 19.84 -14.20
N SER A 74 27.74 19.97 -15.16
CA SER A 74 27.48 19.75 -16.59
C SER A 74 27.02 18.33 -16.95
N GLU A 75 27.05 17.39 -16.00
CA GLU A 75 26.63 16.00 -16.13
C GLU A 75 25.11 15.79 -15.89
N LEU A 76 24.37 16.84 -15.49
CA LEU A 76 22.97 16.76 -15.08
C LEU A 76 22.00 16.27 -16.19
N SER A 77 22.25 16.60 -17.46
CA SER A 77 21.41 16.15 -18.60
C SER A 77 21.51 14.64 -18.83
N ALA A 78 22.72 14.05 -18.70
CA ALA A 78 22.94 12.63 -18.90
C ALA A 78 22.24 11.78 -17.82
N LEU A 79 22.37 12.17 -16.55
CA LEU A 79 21.66 11.52 -15.44
C LEU A 79 20.14 11.63 -15.60
N MET A 80 19.63 12.82 -15.94
CA MET A 80 18.20 13.04 -16.10
C MET A 80 17.61 12.19 -17.24
N ARG A 81 18.36 12.05 -18.34
CA ARG A 81 18.01 11.18 -19.46
C ARG A 81 17.93 9.72 -19.03
N GLU A 82 18.93 9.22 -18.29
CA GLU A 82 18.93 7.84 -17.79
C GLU A 82 17.76 7.57 -16.84
N GLN A 83 17.51 8.49 -15.90
CA GLN A 83 16.37 8.40 -14.98
C GLN A 83 15.03 8.36 -15.73
N THR A 84 14.88 9.19 -16.77
CA THR A 84 13.68 9.22 -17.62
C THR A 84 13.52 7.91 -18.39
N LEU A 85 14.58 7.37 -18.98
CA LEU A 85 14.52 6.11 -19.74
C LEU A 85 14.10 4.93 -18.86
N LEU A 86 14.66 4.84 -17.66
CA LEU A 86 14.31 3.80 -16.69
C LEU A 86 12.87 3.96 -16.19
N ALA A 87 12.40 5.20 -15.96
CA ALA A 87 11.01 5.47 -15.63
C ALA A 87 10.06 5.06 -16.76
N ILE A 88 10.44 5.32 -18.02
CA ILE A 88 9.71 4.85 -19.19
C ILE A 88 9.70 3.31 -19.26
N GLU A 89 10.77 2.62 -18.89
CA GLU A 89 10.84 1.15 -18.89
C GLU A 89 9.83 0.55 -17.89
N GLU A 90 9.79 1.09 -16.67
CA GLU A 90 9.02 0.53 -15.54
C GLU A 90 7.56 0.96 -15.47
N ALA A 91 7.22 2.18 -15.88
CA ALA A 91 5.88 2.75 -15.64
C ALA A 91 4.80 2.22 -16.59
N ASP A 92 3.55 2.16 -16.15
CA ASP A 92 2.38 1.97 -17.00
C ASP A 92 1.83 3.32 -17.51
N ALA A 93 2.02 4.40 -16.74
CA ALA A 93 1.68 5.77 -17.12
C ALA A 93 2.74 6.76 -16.59
N ILE A 94 2.92 7.88 -17.29
CA ILE A 94 3.97 8.86 -16.97
C ILE A 94 3.36 10.24 -16.80
N ILE A 95 3.72 10.93 -15.71
CA ILE A 95 3.39 12.34 -15.48
C ILE A 95 4.67 13.16 -15.74
N LEU A 96 4.67 13.95 -16.82
CA LEU A 96 5.69 14.95 -17.05
C LEU A 96 5.31 16.23 -16.30
N LEU A 97 6.15 16.65 -15.36
CA LEU A 97 5.94 17.84 -14.56
C LEU A 97 6.79 19.00 -15.07
N LEU A 98 6.13 20.09 -15.45
CA LEU A 98 6.72 21.35 -15.90
C LEU A 98 6.45 22.46 -14.87
N ASP A 99 7.20 23.56 -14.94
CA ASP A 99 7.02 24.73 -14.07
C ASP A 99 6.32 25.87 -14.82
N SER A 100 5.19 26.38 -14.33
CA SER A 100 4.48 27.50 -14.96
C SER A 100 5.17 28.85 -14.80
N ARG A 101 6.20 28.95 -13.96
CA ARG A 101 6.89 30.22 -13.64
C ARG A 101 8.12 30.44 -14.52
N GLU A 102 8.56 29.41 -15.21
CA GLU A 102 9.73 29.44 -16.08
C GLU A 102 9.31 29.03 -17.49
N PRO A 103 9.91 29.63 -18.53
CA PRO A 103 9.71 29.15 -19.88
C PRO A 103 10.30 27.76 -20.04
N MET A 104 9.87 27.08 -21.10
CA MET A 104 10.34 25.74 -21.43
C MET A 104 11.87 25.68 -21.50
N HIS A 105 12.45 24.80 -20.69
CA HIS A 105 13.90 24.63 -20.60
C HIS A 105 14.38 23.63 -21.68
N PRO A 106 15.61 23.74 -22.21
CA PRO A 106 16.15 22.76 -23.16
C PRO A 106 16.11 21.31 -22.67
N THR A 107 16.28 21.12 -21.35
CA THR A 107 16.16 19.78 -20.73
C THR A 107 14.73 19.25 -20.73
N ASP A 108 13.72 20.13 -20.72
CA ASP A 108 12.32 19.70 -20.86
C ASP A 108 12.08 19.18 -22.29
N ASP A 109 12.66 19.84 -23.32
CA ASP A 109 12.62 19.37 -24.70
C ASP A 109 13.25 17.98 -24.86
N GLU A 110 14.42 17.74 -24.26
CA GLU A 110 15.09 16.42 -24.29
C GLU A 110 14.21 15.31 -23.71
N VAL A 111 13.56 15.58 -22.57
CA VAL A 111 12.66 14.62 -21.89
C VAL A 111 11.41 14.37 -22.73
N ILE A 112 10.84 15.42 -23.31
CA ILE A 112 9.67 15.31 -24.17
C ILE A 112 9.99 14.49 -25.42
N GLU A 113 11.17 14.64 -26.03
CA GLU A 113 11.60 13.79 -27.13
C GLU A 113 11.71 12.32 -26.76
N LEU A 114 12.18 12.01 -25.55
CA LEU A 114 12.21 10.63 -25.05
C LEU A 114 10.79 10.08 -24.86
N LEU A 115 9.91 10.88 -24.25
CA LEU A 115 8.53 10.51 -23.98
C LEU A 115 7.70 10.36 -25.26
N ARG A 116 7.97 11.13 -26.32
CA ARG A 116 7.30 10.97 -27.62
C ARG A 116 7.58 9.62 -28.30
N ARG A 117 8.66 8.94 -27.91
CA ARG A 117 9.03 7.62 -28.46
C ARG A 117 8.35 6.45 -27.74
N THR A 118 7.69 6.69 -26.61
CA THR A 118 6.97 5.64 -25.88
C THR A 118 5.54 5.52 -26.38
N ALA A 119 5.00 4.30 -26.35
CA ALA A 119 3.58 4.02 -26.58
C ALA A 119 2.73 4.17 -25.30
N LYS A 120 3.38 4.44 -24.16
CA LYS A 120 2.73 4.54 -22.85
C LYS A 120 2.01 5.90 -22.71
N PRO A 121 0.87 5.98 -21.99
CA PRO A 121 0.20 7.24 -21.69
C PRO A 121 1.11 8.25 -21.00
N VAL A 122 1.16 9.49 -21.52
CA VAL A 122 1.93 10.61 -20.96
C VAL A 122 0.99 11.77 -20.64
N PHE A 123 1.02 12.24 -19.40
CA PHE A 123 0.21 13.35 -18.90
C PHE A 123 1.12 14.53 -18.60
N VAL A 124 0.88 15.68 -19.24
CA VAL A 124 1.71 16.88 -19.05
C VAL A 124 1.08 17.75 -17.97
N ALA A 125 1.67 17.75 -16.79
CA ALA A 125 1.24 18.56 -15.67
C ALA A 125 2.08 19.85 -15.58
N VAL A 126 1.44 21.01 -15.69
CA VAL A 126 2.12 22.31 -15.55
C VAL A 126 1.87 22.83 -14.13
N ASN A 127 2.90 22.75 -13.29
CA ASN A 127 2.82 22.98 -11.85
C ASN A 127 2.97 24.46 -11.47
N LYS A 128 2.69 24.78 -10.20
CA LYS A 128 2.78 26.13 -9.61
C LYS A 128 1.76 27.15 -10.17
N CYS A 129 0.66 26.66 -10.74
CA CYS A 129 -0.51 27.45 -11.15
C CYS A 129 -1.42 27.73 -9.94
N ASP A 130 -0.97 28.63 -9.07
CA ASP A 130 -1.62 28.91 -7.77
C ASP A 130 -2.89 29.77 -7.91
N ASN A 131 -3.06 30.48 -9.04
CA ASN A 131 -4.25 31.27 -9.34
C ASN A 131 -4.75 31.10 -10.79
N ARG A 132 -5.90 31.70 -11.11
CA ARG A 132 -6.56 31.58 -12.42
C ARG A 132 -5.72 32.20 -13.56
N GLU A 133 -5.05 33.31 -13.30
CA GLU A 133 -4.23 34.00 -14.30
C GLU A 133 -3.03 33.14 -14.71
N GLN A 134 -2.30 32.59 -13.73
CA GLN A 134 -1.19 31.66 -13.95
C GLN A 134 -1.62 30.41 -14.71
N ARG A 135 -2.80 29.87 -14.41
CA ARG A 135 -3.38 28.73 -15.13
C ARG A 135 -3.58 29.04 -16.62
N LEU A 136 -4.12 30.22 -16.94
CA LEU A 136 -4.34 30.64 -18.33
C LEU A 136 -3.02 30.89 -19.06
N ALA A 137 -2.05 31.53 -18.38
CA ALA A 137 -0.71 31.76 -18.92
C ALA A 137 0.01 30.44 -19.23
N ALA A 138 -0.03 29.48 -18.31
CA ALA A 138 0.54 28.15 -18.50
C ALA A 138 -0.05 27.42 -19.72
N ILE A 139 -1.37 27.44 -19.89
CA ILE A 139 -2.01 26.83 -21.06
C ILE A 139 -1.50 27.49 -22.35
N SER A 140 -1.42 28.83 -22.38
CA SER A 140 -0.96 29.57 -23.55
C SER A 140 0.49 29.27 -23.90
N GLU A 141 1.38 29.19 -22.91
CA GLU A 141 2.81 28.99 -23.10
C GLU A 141 3.14 27.56 -23.58
N PHE A 142 2.53 26.56 -22.96
CA PHE A 142 2.84 25.15 -23.22
C PHE A 142 1.94 24.51 -24.29
N ALA A 143 0.94 25.23 -24.83
CA ALA A 143 0.07 24.74 -25.92
C ALA A 143 0.85 24.21 -27.13
N ARG A 144 2.04 24.77 -27.39
CA ARG A 144 2.95 24.36 -28.47
C ARG A 144 3.38 22.89 -28.41
N LEU A 145 3.21 22.22 -27.27
CA LEU A 145 3.53 20.81 -27.11
C LEU A 145 2.58 19.88 -27.88
N GLY A 146 1.36 20.35 -28.20
CA GLY A 146 0.34 19.56 -28.90
C GLY A 146 -0.23 18.41 -28.06
N LEU A 147 -0.04 18.45 -26.74
CA LEU A 147 -0.51 17.47 -25.78
C LEU A 147 -1.55 18.10 -24.86
N GLU A 148 -2.43 17.29 -24.29
CA GLU A 148 -3.36 17.74 -23.25
C GLU A 148 -2.57 18.19 -22.00
N LEU A 149 -2.85 19.41 -21.55
CA LEU A 149 -2.16 20.04 -20.43
C LEU A 149 -3.04 20.03 -19.18
N TYR A 150 -2.45 19.64 -18.06
CA TYR A 150 -3.06 19.68 -16.74
C TYR A 150 -2.39 20.78 -15.91
N PRO A 151 -2.91 22.02 -15.93
CA PRO A 151 -2.38 23.07 -15.07
C PRO A 151 -2.78 22.81 -13.62
N ILE A 152 -1.78 22.66 -12.76
CA ILE A 152 -1.96 22.27 -11.36
C ILE A 152 -1.23 23.21 -10.39
N SER A 153 -1.69 23.24 -9.15
CA SER A 153 -0.88 23.65 -8.01
C SER A 153 -0.69 22.44 -7.12
N ALA A 154 0.47 21.79 -7.16
CA ALA A 154 0.78 20.70 -6.24
C ALA A 154 0.85 21.18 -4.77
N LEU A 155 1.10 22.47 -4.52
CA LEU A 155 1.13 23.00 -3.16
C LEU A 155 -0.28 23.22 -2.58
N HIS A 156 -1.21 23.73 -3.38
CA HIS A 156 -2.57 24.05 -2.92
C HIS A 156 -3.64 23.02 -3.32
N GLY A 157 -3.38 22.21 -4.35
CA GLY A 157 -4.21 21.09 -4.79
C GLY A 157 -5.18 21.36 -5.90
N HIS A 158 -5.11 22.54 -6.48
CA HIS A 158 -5.93 22.88 -7.62
C HIS A 158 -5.51 22.05 -8.84
N GLY A 159 -6.49 21.49 -9.56
CA GLY A 159 -6.27 20.74 -10.81
C GLY A 159 -5.65 19.35 -10.66
N THR A 160 -5.18 18.96 -9.46
CA THR A 160 -4.54 17.64 -9.27
C THR A 160 -5.55 16.50 -9.29
N GLY A 161 -6.82 16.77 -9.00
CA GLY A 161 -7.89 15.77 -9.12
C GLY A 161 -8.12 15.37 -10.57
N ASP A 162 -8.29 16.36 -11.45
CA ASP A 162 -8.50 16.13 -12.89
C ASP A 162 -7.32 15.36 -13.53
N LEU A 163 -6.09 15.71 -13.15
CA LEU A 163 -4.89 14.98 -13.55
C LEU A 163 -4.94 13.50 -13.12
N LEU A 164 -5.28 13.24 -11.85
CA LEU A 164 -5.31 11.88 -11.33
C LEU A 164 -6.48 11.05 -11.86
N ASP A 165 -7.62 11.69 -12.14
CA ASP A 165 -8.75 11.06 -12.83
C ASP A 165 -8.32 10.55 -14.22
N ALA A 166 -7.62 11.39 -14.99
CA ALA A 166 -7.12 11.03 -16.31
C ALA A 166 -6.06 9.92 -16.25
N VAL A 167 -5.11 10.02 -15.31
CA VAL A 167 -4.07 8.99 -15.08
C VAL A 167 -4.73 7.65 -14.79
N VAL A 168 -5.60 7.58 -13.78
CA VAL A 168 -6.25 6.33 -13.36
C VAL A 168 -7.11 5.73 -14.46
N ALA A 169 -7.79 6.56 -15.25
CA ALA A 169 -8.59 6.09 -16.38
C ALA A 169 -7.77 5.39 -17.46
N SER A 170 -6.48 5.73 -17.60
CA SER A 170 -5.55 5.13 -18.57
C SER A 170 -4.84 3.87 -18.07
N LEU A 171 -4.87 3.62 -16.75
CA LEU A 171 -4.22 2.46 -16.18
C LEU A 171 -4.90 1.17 -16.65
N PRO A 172 -4.13 0.08 -16.83
CA PRO A 172 -4.71 -1.20 -17.21
C PRO A 172 -5.78 -1.62 -16.20
N LYS A 173 -7.02 -1.74 -16.69
CA LYS A 173 -8.14 -2.25 -15.90
C LYS A 173 -8.02 -3.76 -15.79
N ARG A 174 -8.37 -4.30 -14.64
CA ARG A 174 -8.51 -5.75 -14.48
C ARG A 174 -9.67 -6.23 -15.36
N THR A 175 -9.44 -7.31 -16.09
CA THR A 175 -10.46 -8.00 -16.87
C THR A 175 -11.29 -8.93 -15.96
N GLU A 176 -12.53 -9.23 -16.35
CA GLU A 176 -13.37 -10.20 -15.62
C GLU A 176 -12.70 -11.58 -15.52
N GLU A 177 -11.92 -11.97 -16.54
CA GLU A 177 -11.11 -13.20 -16.54
C GLU A 177 -10.01 -13.16 -15.47
N GLU A 178 -9.33 -12.02 -15.30
CA GLU A 178 -8.31 -11.84 -14.25
C GLU A 178 -8.92 -11.86 -12.85
N GLU A 179 -10.12 -11.29 -12.66
CA GLU A 179 -10.85 -11.33 -11.39
C GLU A 179 -11.31 -12.76 -11.05
N ALA A 180 -11.82 -13.50 -12.03
CA ALA A 180 -12.20 -14.90 -11.85
C ALA A 180 -10.99 -15.79 -11.51
N ALA A 181 -9.86 -15.60 -12.20
CA ALA A 181 -8.62 -16.31 -11.91
C ALA A 181 -8.08 -16.00 -10.50
N GLU A 182 -8.21 -14.76 -10.02
CA GLU A 182 -7.77 -14.36 -8.69
C GLU A 182 -8.62 -15.02 -7.59
N ALA A 183 -9.91 -15.27 -7.83
CA ALA A 183 -10.78 -15.99 -6.91
C ALA A 183 -10.34 -17.46 -6.71
N GLU A 184 -9.75 -18.08 -7.73
CA GLU A 184 -9.21 -19.45 -7.65
C GLU A 184 -7.93 -19.58 -6.81
N LEU A 185 -7.28 -18.45 -6.47
CA LEU A 185 -6.04 -18.44 -5.67
C LEU A 185 -6.26 -18.72 -4.17
N GLY A 186 -7.52 -18.73 -3.71
CA GLY A 186 -7.85 -18.96 -2.30
C GLY A 186 -7.25 -17.91 -1.36
N ILE A 187 -6.79 -18.33 -0.18
CA ILE A 187 -6.17 -17.41 0.80
C ILE A 187 -4.74 -17.12 0.39
N ARG A 188 -4.43 -15.86 0.09
CA ARG A 188 -3.09 -15.42 -0.34
C ARG A 188 -2.24 -15.06 0.87
N ILE A 189 -1.07 -15.68 0.97
CA ILE A 189 -0.18 -15.59 2.14
C ILE A 189 1.20 -15.09 1.69
N ALA A 190 1.69 -14.02 2.31
CA ALA A 190 3.07 -13.59 2.16
C ALA A 190 3.88 -13.95 3.41
N VAL A 191 5.12 -14.43 3.22
CA VAL A 191 6.07 -14.71 4.30
C VAL A 191 7.12 -13.60 4.33
N VAL A 192 7.04 -12.71 5.31
CA VAL A 192 7.92 -11.55 5.42
C VAL A 192 8.75 -11.60 6.70
N GLY A 193 9.87 -10.88 6.71
CA GLY A 193 10.81 -10.82 7.83
C GLY A 193 12.23 -10.54 7.36
N ARG A 194 13.13 -10.26 8.30
CA ARG A 194 14.54 -9.97 8.00
C ARG A 194 15.25 -11.12 7.27
N PRO A 195 16.41 -10.87 6.62
CA PRO A 195 17.27 -11.94 6.14
C PRO A 195 17.54 -12.99 7.23
N ASN A 196 17.68 -14.26 6.83
CA ASN A 196 18.09 -15.38 7.71
C ASN A 196 17.17 -15.78 8.89
N VAL A 197 16.02 -15.14 9.08
CA VAL A 197 15.01 -15.54 10.10
C VAL A 197 14.32 -16.89 9.81
N GLY A 198 14.61 -17.51 8.65
CA GLY A 198 14.09 -18.83 8.27
C GLY A 198 12.87 -18.82 7.34
N LYS A 199 12.64 -17.74 6.59
CA LYS A 199 11.55 -17.64 5.58
C LYS A 199 11.54 -18.81 4.59
N SER A 200 12.68 -19.10 3.96
CA SER A 200 12.81 -20.19 2.98
C SER A 200 12.59 -21.56 3.61
N THR A 201 13.08 -21.75 4.83
CA THR A 201 12.85 -22.98 5.59
C THR A 201 11.35 -23.17 5.87
N LEU A 202 10.63 -22.12 6.27
CA LEU A 202 9.19 -22.19 6.52
C LEU A 202 8.40 -22.47 5.24
N VAL A 203 8.70 -21.76 4.14
CA VAL A 203 8.05 -21.99 2.85
C VAL A 203 8.26 -23.42 2.36
N ASN A 204 9.48 -23.93 2.39
CA ASN A 204 9.75 -25.31 1.99
C ASN A 204 9.05 -26.32 2.91
N ARG A 205 8.95 -26.03 4.21
CA ARG A 205 8.24 -26.87 5.17
C ARG A 205 6.74 -26.91 4.89
N ILE A 206 6.13 -25.78 4.54
CA ILE A 206 4.73 -25.68 4.13
C ILE A 206 4.48 -26.50 2.86
N LEU A 207 5.37 -26.35 1.87
CA LEU A 207 5.22 -27.01 0.58
C LEU A 207 5.51 -28.52 0.62
N GLY A 208 6.38 -28.95 1.54
CA GLY A 208 6.71 -30.36 1.77
C GLY A 208 5.86 -31.05 2.83
N PHE A 209 4.79 -30.42 3.30
CA PHE A 209 3.85 -31.05 4.22
C PHE A 209 3.13 -32.19 3.49
N GLU A 210 2.99 -33.37 4.11
CA GLU A 210 2.44 -34.58 3.44
C GLU A 210 1.05 -34.38 2.83
N ARG A 211 0.29 -33.41 3.35
CA ARG A 211 -1.08 -33.08 2.92
C ARG A 211 -1.16 -31.92 1.92
N THR A 212 -0.03 -31.33 1.56
CA THR A 212 0.04 -30.24 0.57
C THR A 212 0.03 -30.87 -0.82
N ILE A 213 -1.05 -30.64 -1.58
CA ILE A 213 -1.13 -31.06 -2.99
C ILE A 213 -1.00 -29.82 -3.87
N ALA A 214 -0.06 -29.85 -4.82
CA ALA A 214 0.09 -28.78 -5.81
C ALA A 214 -1.19 -28.66 -6.66
N SER A 215 -1.68 -27.43 -6.86
CA SER A 215 -2.86 -27.18 -7.69
C SER A 215 -2.44 -26.79 -9.11
N PRO A 216 -3.00 -27.40 -10.17
CA PRO A 216 -2.62 -27.13 -11.56
C PRO A 216 -3.30 -25.87 -12.17
N VAL A 217 -3.70 -24.88 -11.35
CA VAL A 217 -4.47 -23.71 -11.79
C VAL A 217 -3.82 -23.05 -13.04
N PRO A 218 -4.53 -22.92 -14.17
CA PRO A 218 -4.01 -22.29 -15.39
C PRO A 218 -3.54 -20.86 -15.13
N GLY A 219 -2.37 -20.46 -15.65
CA GLY A 219 -1.75 -19.16 -15.38
C GLY A 219 -0.63 -19.18 -14.33
N THR A 220 -0.52 -20.25 -13.56
CA THR A 220 0.59 -20.45 -12.58
C THR A 220 1.91 -20.93 -13.20
N THR A 221 1.88 -21.38 -14.45
CA THR A 221 2.98 -22.14 -15.09
C THR A 221 3.78 -21.38 -16.12
N ARG A 222 3.49 -20.09 -16.39
CA ARG A 222 4.32 -19.33 -17.34
C ARG A 222 5.53 -18.64 -16.70
N ASP A 223 5.44 -18.27 -15.42
CA ASP A 223 6.59 -17.77 -14.65
C ASP A 223 6.36 -17.93 -13.13
N ALA A 224 6.92 -19.00 -12.54
CA ALA A 224 6.63 -19.45 -11.18
C ALA A 224 7.15 -18.51 -10.05
N ILE A 225 6.44 -17.40 -9.79
CA ILE A 225 6.68 -16.52 -8.63
C ILE A 225 5.84 -16.96 -7.43
N ASP A 226 4.57 -17.30 -7.62
CA ASP A 226 3.65 -17.73 -6.56
C ASP A 226 3.41 -19.24 -6.59
N THR A 227 3.07 -19.84 -5.45
CA THR A 227 2.78 -21.28 -5.36
C THR A 227 1.40 -21.51 -4.75
N THR A 228 0.47 -22.04 -5.55
CA THR A 228 -0.87 -22.43 -5.10
C THR A 228 -0.90 -23.90 -4.69
N PHE A 229 -1.47 -24.18 -3.53
CA PHE A 229 -1.55 -25.53 -2.97
C PHE A 229 -2.87 -25.74 -2.21
N ARG A 230 -3.24 -27.01 -2.06
CA ARG A 230 -4.41 -27.42 -1.27
C ARG A 230 -3.94 -28.03 0.05
N LEU A 231 -4.58 -27.64 1.15
CA LEU A 231 -4.39 -28.21 2.49
C LEU A 231 -5.77 -28.36 3.15
N ASN A 232 -6.13 -29.59 3.57
CA ASN A 232 -7.43 -29.90 4.17
C ASN A 232 -8.62 -29.32 3.37
N ASP A 233 -8.63 -29.56 2.06
CA ASP A 233 -9.63 -29.07 1.08
C ASP A 233 -9.75 -27.56 0.88
N LYS A 234 -8.89 -26.76 1.51
CA LYS A 234 -8.79 -25.32 1.27
C LYS A 234 -7.63 -24.98 0.34
N ILE A 235 -7.83 -23.98 -0.50
CA ILE A 235 -6.82 -23.47 -1.43
C ILE A 235 -6.09 -22.30 -0.77
N TYR A 236 -4.77 -22.35 -0.83
CA TYR A 236 -3.88 -21.29 -0.37
C TYR A 236 -2.89 -20.96 -1.48
N THR A 237 -2.45 -19.71 -1.53
CA THR A 237 -1.39 -19.28 -2.44
C THR A 237 -0.28 -18.59 -1.66
N LEU A 238 0.93 -19.13 -1.69
CA LEU A 238 2.12 -18.44 -1.21
C LEU A 238 2.56 -17.42 -2.26
N ILE A 239 2.56 -16.15 -1.88
CA ILE A 239 3.01 -15.04 -2.73
C ILE A 239 4.53 -14.93 -2.68
N ASP A 240 5.15 -14.72 -3.83
CA ASP A 240 6.59 -14.48 -4.02
C ASP A 240 7.52 -15.55 -3.41
N THR A 241 7.22 -16.80 -3.73
CA THR A 241 8.09 -17.94 -3.44
C THR A 241 9.41 -17.91 -4.22
N ALA A 242 9.48 -17.23 -5.37
CA ALA A 242 10.70 -17.10 -6.17
C ALA A 242 11.77 -16.23 -5.48
N GLY A 243 11.40 -15.11 -4.85
CA GLY A 243 12.31 -14.27 -4.07
C GLY A 243 12.90 -15.00 -2.85
N ILE A 244 12.18 -16.00 -2.34
CA ILE A 244 12.58 -16.83 -1.20
C ILE A 244 13.47 -18.02 -1.64
N ARG A 245 13.22 -18.61 -2.82
CA ARG A 245 14.01 -19.72 -3.39
C ARG A 245 15.33 -19.26 -4.01
N ARG A 246 15.39 -18.07 -4.64
CA ARG A 246 16.62 -17.54 -5.27
C ARG A 246 17.70 -17.11 -4.26
N ARG A 247 17.32 -16.69 -3.04
CA ARG A 247 18.28 -16.26 -1.99
C ARG A 247 19.20 -17.36 -1.48
N GLY A 248 18.92 -18.63 -1.76
CA GLY A 248 19.85 -19.72 -1.46
C GLY A 248 21.12 -19.74 -2.32
N LYS A 249 21.20 -18.90 -3.38
CA LYS A 249 22.30 -18.94 -4.37
C LYS A 249 22.87 -17.59 -4.83
N ILE A 250 22.49 -16.44 -4.24
CA ILE A 250 22.90 -15.11 -4.76
C ILE A 250 23.77 -14.34 -3.76
N GLU A 251 24.86 -13.76 -4.27
CA GLU A 251 25.85 -12.91 -3.59
C GLU A 251 25.30 -11.61 -3.00
N ARG A 252 26.06 -11.03 -2.05
CA ARG A 252 25.83 -9.73 -1.41
C ARG A 252 25.69 -8.62 -2.47
N GLY A 253 24.55 -7.92 -2.47
CA GLY A 253 24.24 -6.83 -3.42
C GLY A 253 22.75 -6.71 -3.80
N ALA A 254 21.91 -7.69 -3.44
CA ALA A 254 20.49 -7.78 -3.83
C ALA A 254 19.47 -7.37 -2.73
N GLU A 255 19.89 -6.59 -1.73
CA GLU A 255 19.04 -6.26 -0.58
C GLU A 255 17.87 -5.30 -0.94
N ASN A 256 18.06 -4.44 -1.93
CA ASN A 256 17.07 -3.42 -2.33
C ASN A 256 15.90 -4.01 -3.12
N LEU A 257 16.18 -4.91 -4.05
CA LEU A 257 15.16 -5.69 -4.76
C LEU A 257 14.32 -6.52 -3.77
N SER A 258 14.92 -6.95 -2.67
CA SER A 258 14.26 -7.72 -1.62
C SER A 258 13.16 -6.94 -0.89
N VAL A 259 13.31 -5.62 -0.69
CA VAL A 259 12.30 -4.81 0.02
C VAL A 259 11.12 -4.48 -0.89
N LEU A 260 11.38 -4.06 -2.13
CA LEU A 260 10.31 -3.84 -3.12
C LEU A 260 9.49 -5.11 -3.35
N SER A 261 10.16 -6.27 -3.50
CA SER A 261 9.49 -7.57 -3.61
C SER A 261 8.61 -7.88 -2.39
N ALA A 262 9.08 -7.58 -1.18
CA ALA A 262 8.30 -7.75 0.05
C ALA A 262 7.08 -6.82 0.10
N LEU A 263 7.22 -5.54 -0.27
CA LEU A 263 6.10 -4.60 -0.34
C LEU A 263 5.04 -5.04 -1.33
N MET A 264 5.45 -5.46 -2.53
CA MET A 264 4.53 -6.01 -3.51
C MET A 264 3.84 -7.29 -3.04
N SER A 265 4.58 -8.15 -2.35
CA SER A 265 4.01 -9.38 -1.79
C SER A 265 2.94 -9.07 -0.77
N LEU A 266 3.18 -8.08 0.09
CA LEU A 266 2.22 -7.62 1.09
C LEU A 266 0.96 -7.05 0.42
N GLU A 267 1.12 -6.27 -0.64
CA GLU A 267 -0.01 -5.71 -1.39
C GLU A 267 -0.93 -6.74 -2.04
N ARG A 268 -0.38 -7.91 -2.38
CA ARG A 268 -1.11 -9.00 -3.02
C ARG A 268 -1.63 -10.04 -2.05
N CYS A 269 -1.16 -10.03 -0.80
CA CYS A 269 -1.54 -11.03 0.18
C CYS A 269 -2.75 -10.58 1.01
N ASP A 270 -3.56 -11.55 1.39
CA ASP A 270 -4.60 -11.34 2.38
C ASP A 270 -3.99 -11.42 3.79
N ILE A 271 -3.06 -12.36 4.00
CA ILE A 271 -2.41 -12.63 5.29
C ILE A 271 -0.88 -12.53 5.18
N ALA A 272 -0.29 -11.67 5.99
CA ALA A 272 1.15 -11.54 6.18
C ALA A 272 1.61 -12.37 7.40
N LEU A 273 2.51 -13.32 7.15
CA LEU A 273 3.24 -14.05 8.17
C LEU A 273 4.55 -13.31 8.45
N ILE A 274 4.60 -12.61 9.58
CA ILE A 274 5.74 -11.79 10.00
C ILE A 274 6.66 -12.67 10.84
N LEU A 275 7.77 -13.12 10.25
CA LEU A 275 8.71 -14.02 10.90
C LEU A 275 9.72 -13.24 11.75
N VAL A 276 9.86 -13.69 13.00
CA VAL A 276 10.86 -13.21 13.97
C VAL A 276 11.71 -14.40 14.38
N ASP A 277 13.01 -14.16 14.54
CA ASP A 277 13.93 -15.17 15.06
C ASP A 277 13.89 -15.19 16.59
N ALA A 278 13.51 -16.32 17.19
CA ALA A 278 13.45 -16.44 18.63
C ALA A 278 14.81 -16.32 19.33
N THR A 279 15.91 -16.63 18.64
CA THR A 279 17.26 -16.61 19.25
C THR A 279 17.87 -15.21 19.26
N GLU A 280 17.46 -14.34 18.35
CA GLU A 280 17.95 -12.96 18.25
C GLU A 280 17.01 -11.97 18.96
N GLY A 281 15.77 -12.38 19.26
CA GLY A 281 14.76 -11.47 19.78
C GLY A 281 14.22 -10.53 18.70
N ILE A 282 13.66 -9.40 19.15
CA ILE A 282 13.03 -8.41 18.28
C ILE A 282 14.06 -7.34 17.94
N THR A 283 14.10 -6.96 16.67
CA THR A 283 15.01 -5.90 16.19
C THR A 283 14.23 -4.79 15.50
N ASP A 284 14.85 -3.61 15.37
CA ASP A 284 14.26 -2.47 14.66
C ASP A 284 13.86 -2.80 13.21
N GLN A 285 14.67 -3.60 12.52
CA GLN A 285 14.38 -4.02 11.15
C GLN A 285 13.12 -4.91 11.07
N ASP A 286 12.85 -5.73 12.09
CA ASP A 286 11.61 -6.52 12.15
C ASP A 286 10.39 -5.59 12.29
N ALA A 287 10.50 -4.52 13.08
CA ALA A 287 9.43 -3.53 13.24
C ALA A 287 9.09 -2.80 11.93
N HIS A 288 10.07 -2.49 11.09
CA HIS A 288 9.86 -1.86 9.77
C HIS A 288 9.05 -2.76 8.84
N VAL A 289 9.47 -4.03 8.69
CA VAL A 289 8.76 -5.02 7.85
C VAL A 289 7.34 -5.26 8.36
N ALA A 290 7.18 -5.33 9.67
CA ALA A 290 5.90 -5.52 10.32
C ALA A 290 4.97 -4.29 10.11
N GLY A 291 5.53 -3.07 10.13
CA GLY A 291 4.82 -1.84 9.79
C GLY A 291 4.26 -1.86 8.36
N TYR A 292 5.06 -2.33 7.40
CA TYR A 292 4.62 -2.45 5.99
C TYR A 292 3.39 -3.34 5.82
N ALA A 293 3.30 -4.45 6.57
CA ALA A 293 2.15 -5.34 6.52
C ALA A 293 0.87 -4.66 7.04
N VAL A 294 0.98 -3.86 8.11
CA VAL A 294 -0.13 -3.09 8.66
C VAL A 294 -0.57 -1.98 7.70
N ASP A 295 0.39 -1.29 7.07
CA ASP A 295 0.12 -0.21 6.12
C ASP A 295 -0.58 -0.71 4.86
N ALA A 296 -0.11 -1.83 4.31
CA ALA A 296 -0.77 -2.57 3.23
C ALA A 296 -2.18 -3.02 3.63
N GLY A 297 -2.42 -3.22 4.93
CA GLY A 297 -3.70 -3.59 5.50
C GLY A 297 -3.96 -5.09 5.42
N CYS A 298 -2.91 -5.91 5.46
CA CYS A 298 -3.02 -7.37 5.49
C CYS A 298 -3.48 -7.83 6.88
N GLY A 299 -4.14 -8.99 6.95
CA GLY A 299 -4.20 -9.73 8.20
C GLY A 299 -2.78 -10.11 8.62
N CYS A 300 -2.39 -9.87 9.87
CA CYS A 300 -1.04 -10.05 10.36
C CYS A 300 -0.99 -11.18 11.38
N ILE A 301 -0.05 -12.12 11.19
CA ILE A 301 0.28 -13.17 12.15
C ILE A 301 1.78 -13.08 12.43
N ILE A 302 2.14 -13.03 13.71
CA ILE A 302 3.54 -13.02 14.13
C ILE A 302 3.99 -14.46 14.33
N VAL A 303 5.01 -14.86 13.59
CA VAL A 303 5.56 -16.22 13.58
C VAL A 303 6.94 -16.19 14.20
N VAL A 304 7.03 -16.61 15.46
CA VAL A 304 8.30 -16.71 16.19
C VAL A 304 8.94 -18.05 15.82
N ASN A 305 9.94 -18.00 14.95
CA ASN A 305 10.62 -19.16 14.38
C ASN A 305 11.86 -19.56 15.20
N LYS A 306 12.42 -20.74 14.93
CA LYS A 306 13.56 -21.33 15.66
C LYS A 306 13.27 -21.58 17.15
N TRP A 307 12.00 -21.80 17.50
CA TRP A 307 11.58 -22.05 18.88
C TRP A 307 12.12 -23.36 19.47
N ASP A 308 12.68 -24.23 18.62
CA ASP A 308 13.43 -25.42 19.03
C ASP A 308 14.78 -25.10 19.68
N LEU A 309 15.38 -23.95 19.37
CA LEU A 309 16.69 -23.54 19.87
C LEU A 309 16.63 -22.73 21.18
N VAL A 310 15.45 -22.29 21.58
CA VAL A 310 15.26 -21.54 22.82
C VAL A 310 15.21 -22.50 24.00
N GLU A 311 16.03 -22.28 25.02
CA GLU A 311 15.94 -22.99 26.30
C GLU A 311 14.60 -22.67 26.97
N LYS A 312 13.87 -23.70 27.38
CA LYS A 312 12.47 -23.56 27.79
C LYS A 312 12.35 -23.62 29.29
N ASP A 313 11.82 -22.56 29.88
CA ASP A 313 11.14 -22.59 31.17
C ASP A 313 9.63 -22.31 30.99
N GLU A 314 8.84 -22.45 32.06
CA GLU A 314 7.38 -22.24 32.04
C GLU A 314 6.98 -20.79 31.67
N THR A 315 7.91 -19.83 31.77
CA THR A 315 7.65 -18.40 31.61
C THR A 315 8.17 -17.81 30.30
N THR A 316 9.07 -18.51 29.61
CA THR A 316 9.85 -17.99 28.47
C THR A 316 8.95 -17.51 27.33
N ALA A 317 7.93 -18.30 26.99
CA ALA A 317 6.97 -17.93 25.94
C ALA A 317 6.15 -16.68 26.31
N GLY A 318 5.71 -16.59 27.57
CA GLY A 318 4.94 -15.45 28.07
C GLY A 318 5.78 -14.18 28.14
N ALA A 319 7.04 -14.29 28.58
CA ALA A 319 7.99 -13.18 28.63
C ALA A 319 8.29 -12.64 27.22
N PHE A 320 8.52 -13.51 26.24
CA PHE A 320 8.76 -13.12 24.85
C PHE A 320 7.56 -12.38 24.26
N VAL A 321 6.35 -12.91 24.43
CA VAL A 321 5.11 -12.24 23.97
C VAL A 321 4.94 -10.90 24.66
N LYS A 322 5.22 -10.80 25.96
CA LYS A 322 5.12 -9.53 26.70
C LYS A 322 6.10 -8.49 26.18
N ALA A 323 7.35 -8.87 25.94
CA ALA A 323 8.36 -8.00 25.33
C ALA A 323 7.90 -7.54 23.94
N LEU A 324 7.41 -8.48 23.12
CA LEU A 324 6.89 -8.17 21.79
C LEU A 324 5.73 -7.17 21.81
N ARG A 325 4.80 -7.33 22.74
CA ARG A 325 3.65 -6.42 22.86
C ARG A 325 4.03 -5.04 23.39
N ALA A 326 5.12 -4.94 24.14
CA ALA A 326 5.67 -3.67 24.60
C ALA A 326 6.32 -2.90 23.45
N GLU A 327 7.12 -3.61 22.64
CA GLU A 327 7.87 -3.01 21.53
C GLU A 327 6.97 -2.73 20.32
N TRP A 328 6.13 -3.70 19.93
CA TRP A 328 5.23 -3.57 18.77
C TRP A 328 3.81 -3.18 19.19
N GLY A 329 3.70 -2.01 19.81
CA GLY A 329 2.42 -1.48 20.27
C GLY A 329 1.35 -1.31 19.16
N PHE A 330 1.78 -1.21 17.89
CA PHE A 330 0.92 -1.11 16.71
C PHE A 330 0.36 -2.46 16.23
N LEU A 331 0.97 -3.59 16.61
CA LEU A 331 0.57 -4.96 16.23
C LEU A 331 -0.04 -5.76 17.39
N LYS A 332 -0.59 -5.08 18.40
CA LYS A 332 -1.25 -5.74 19.54
C LYS A 332 -2.39 -6.69 19.15
N HIS A 333 -3.03 -6.41 18.02
CA HIS A 333 -4.11 -7.23 17.48
C HIS A 333 -3.61 -8.51 16.82
N ALA A 334 -2.35 -8.59 16.38
CA ALA A 334 -1.82 -9.72 15.63
C ALA A 334 -1.50 -10.92 16.55
N PRO A 335 -2.09 -12.11 16.33
CA PRO A 335 -1.78 -13.28 17.14
C PRO A 335 -0.33 -13.72 16.95
N VAL A 336 0.25 -14.33 18.00
CA VAL A 336 1.63 -14.82 18.00
C VAL A 336 1.62 -16.34 18.03
N ILE A 337 2.38 -16.97 17.15
CA ILE A 337 2.60 -18.41 17.13
C ILE A 337 4.09 -18.74 17.14
N HIS A 338 4.49 -19.64 18.04
CA HIS A 338 5.84 -20.15 18.13
C HIS A 338 5.95 -21.42 17.29
N VAL A 339 6.90 -21.45 16.36
CA VAL A 339 7.12 -22.56 15.42
C VAL A 339 8.59 -22.91 15.32
N SER A 340 8.85 -24.11 14.79
CA SER A 340 10.15 -24.47 14.25
C SER A 340 9.97 -24.89 12.81
N ALA A 341 10.36 -24.03 11.88
CA ALA A 341 10.34 -24.35 10.45
C ALA A 341 11.24 -25.55 10.12
N LEU A 342 12.34 -25.72 10.86
CA LEU A 342 13.29 -26.81 10.68
C LEU A 342 12.65 -28.16 11.05
N THR A 343 12.08 -28.28 12.25
CA THR A 343 11.49 -29.54 12.73
C THR A 343 10.04 -29.75 12.27
N GLY A 344 9.36 -28.71 11.82
CA GLY A 344 7.93 -28.72 11.50
C GLY A 344 7.01 -28.47 12.71
N GLN A 345 7.58 -28.24 13.90
CA GLN A 345 6.79 -28.03 15.11
C GLN A 345 5.78 -26.88 14.93
N ARG A 346 4.48 -27.20 15.14
CA ARG A 346 3.33 -26.27 15.12
C ARG A 346 3.05 -25.59 13.76
N VAL A 347 3.67 -26.03 12.67
CA VAL A 347 3.38 -25.50 11.33
C VAL A 347 1.95 -25.82 10.88
N GLU A 348 1.35 -26.96 11.26
CA GLU A 348 -0.06 -27.24 10.97
C GLU A 348 -1.01 -26.27 11.68
N ARG A 349 -0.72 -25.91 12.94
CA ARG A 349 -1.52 -24.95 13.73
C ARG A 349 -1.46 -23.54 13.16
N LEU A 350 -0.42 -23.21 12.38
CA LEU A 350 -0.32 -21.94 11.67
C LEU A 350 -1.50 -21.76 10.71
N PHE A 351 -1.91 -22.79 9.98
CA PHE A 351 -3.02 -22.70 9.02
C PHE A 351 -4.38 -22.54 9.70
N GLN A 352 -4.57 -23.17 10.86
CA GLN A 352 -5.76 -22.91 11.68
C GLN A 352 -5.83 -21.45 12.17
N LEU A 353 -4.67 -20.81 12.36
CA LEU A 353 -4.61 -19.40 12.72
C LEU A 353 -4.84 -18.51 11.50
N VAL A 354 -4.25 -18.84 10.34
CA VAL A 354 -4.50 -18.18 9.05
C VAL A 354 -5.99 -18.15 8.74
N ASP A 355 -6.68 -19.27 8.86
CA ASP A 355 -8.12 -19.37 8.60
C ASP A 355 -8.94 -18.46 9.54
N ARG A 356 -8.59 -18.44 10.83
CA ARG A 356 -9.28 -17.59 11.82
C ARG A 356 -9.06 -16.11 11.53
N VAL A 357 -7.82 -15.70 11.25
CA VAL A 357 -7.52 -14.30 10.90
C VAL A 357 -8.19 -13.91 9.58
N TYR A 358 -8.23 -14.82 8.60
CA TYR A 358 -8.91 -14.55 7.33
C TYR A 358 -10.42 -14.39 7.49
N ALA A 359 -11.07 -15.20 8.34
CA ALA A 359 -12.49 -15.02 8.65
C ALA A 359 -12.79 -13.65 9.29
N GLU A 360 -11.91 -13.17 10.17
CA GLU A 360 -11.97 -11.81 10.71
C GLU A 360 -11.70 -10.74 9.63
N TYR A 361 -10.84 -11.05 8.67
CA TYR A 361 -10.42 -10.14 7.59
C TYR A 361 -11.54 -9.87 6.57
N THR A 362 -12.38 -10.88 6.35
CA THR A 362 -13.53 -10.83 5.44
C THR A 362 -14.85 -10.59 6.14
N LYS A 363 -14.85 -10.34 7.46
CA LYS A 363 -16.07 -10.16 8.24
C LYS A 363 -16.86 -8.96 7.75
N GLU A 364 -18.15 -9.16 7.49
CA GLU A 364 -19.12 -8.12 7.20
C GLU A 364 -20.08 -7.93 8.38
N ILE A 365 -20.39 -6.68 8.71
CA ILE A 365 -21.30 -6.33 9.78
C ILE A 365 -22.43 -5.49 9.21
N GLU A 366 -23.66 -5.88 9.51
CA GLU A 366 -24.83 -5.13 9.11
C GLU A 366 -24.78 -3.67 9.58
N THR A 367 -25.15 -2.76 8.68
CA THR A 367 -25.22 -1.32 8.97
C THR A 367 -26.13 -1.03 10.18
N SER A 368 -27.22 -1.78 10.35
CA SER A 368 -28.14 -1.61 11.49
C SER A 368 -27.43 -1.89 12.82
N THR A 369 -26.66 -2.98 12.88
CA THR A 369 -25.89 -3.42 14.04
C THR A 369 -24.77 -2.43 14.36
N LEU A 370 -24.03 -1.97 13.35
CA LEU A 370 -23.00 -0.95 13.51
C LEU A 370 -23.56 0.37 14.07
N ASN A 371 -24.73 0.82 13.60
CA ASN A 371 -25.31 2.06 14.11
C ASN A 371 -25.84 1.92 15.54
N ARG A 372 -26.40 0.77 15.92
CA ARG A 372 -26.75 0.49 17.32
C ARG A 372 -25.51 0.49 18.22
N TRP A 373 -24.41 -0.13 17.78
CA TRP A 373 -23.12 -0.10 18.48
C TRP A 373 -22.59 1.33 18.61
N LEU A 374 -22.64 2.14 17.55
CA LEU A 374 -22.15 3.52 17.58
C LEU A 374 -22.86 4.36 18.64
N GLN A 375 -24.18 4.23 18.78
CA GLN A 375 -24.92 4.93 19.83
C GLN A 375 -24.47 4.51 21.23
N LYS A 376 -24.23 3.21 21.46
CA LYS A 376 -23.68 2.71 22.73
C LYS A 376 -22.29 3.30 22.99
N ALA A 377 -21.38 3.27 22.01
CA ALA A 377 -20.04 3.83 22.15
C ALA A 377 -20.08 5.33 22.50
N ILE A 378 -20.90 6.12 21.80
CA ILE A 378 -21.10 7.55 22.08
C ILE A 378 -21.60 7.78 23.51
N SER A 379 -22.49 6.92 24.03
CA SER A 379 -23.01 7.04 25.40
C SER A 379 -21.96 6.75 26.47
N HIS A 380 -20.97 5.90 26.18
CA HIS A 380 -19.86 5.62 27.09
C HIS A 380 -18.80 6.71 27.09
N VAL A 381 -18.43 7.22 25.90
CA VAL A 381 -17.49 8.33 25.76
C VAL A 381 -18.03 9.33 24.75
N SER A 382 -18.50 10.46 25.27
CA SER A 382 -19.04 11.56 24.48
C SER A 382 -18.01 12.10 23.47
N PRO A 383 -18.43 12.44 22.24
CA PRO A 383 -17.56 13.09 21.26
C PRO A 383 -16.96 14.40 21.78
N PRO A 384 -15.68 14.67 21.49
CA PRO A 384 -15.01 15.87 21.99
C PRO A 384 -15.59 17.15 21.38
N VAL A 385 -15.48 18.24 22.13
CA VAL A 385 -15.70 19.61 21.66
C VAL A 385 -14.35 20.20 21.31
N ARG A 386 -14.19 20.71 20.08
CA ARG A 386 -12.98 21.42 19.65
C ARG A 386 -13.36 22.75 19.00
N GLN A 387 -12.62 23.80 19.36
CA GLN A 387 -12.84 25.15 18.82
C GLN A 387 -14.31 25.62 18.96
N GLY A 388 -14.95 25.31 20.09
CA GLY A 388 -16.36 25.64 20.34
C GLY A 388 -17.38 24.83 19.53
N ARG A 389 -16.95 23.90 18.67
CA ARG A 389 -17.82 23.04 17.86
C ARG A 389 -17.78 21.60 18.38
N GLN A 390 -18.95 21.01 18.57
CA GLN A 390 -19.08 19.62 18.99
C GLN A 390 -18.97 18.68 17.78
N LEU A 391 -18.16 17.63 17.89
CA LEU A 391 -18.15 16.54 16.91
C LEU A 391 -19.49 15.78 16.98
N LYS A 392 -20.16 15.62 15.84
CA LYS A 392 -21.40 14.83 15.72
C LYS A 392 -21.16 13.67 14.77
N LEU A 393 -21.18 12.44 15.31
CA LEU A 393 -21.18 11.21 14.52
C LEU A 393 -22.63 10.86 14.18
N LYS A 394 -22.99 10.93 12.90
CA LYS A 394 -24.37 10.75 12.42
C LYS A 394 -24.71 9.27 12.28
N TYR A 395 -23.88 8.55 11.52
CA TYR A 395 -24.02 7.11 11.30
C TYR A 395 -22.70 6.53 10.81
N VAL A 396 -22.58 5.21 10.83
CA VAL A 396 -21.43 4.45 10.33
C VAL A 396 -21.89 3.35 9.37
N VAL A 397 -21.08 3.08 8.36
CA VAL A 397 -21.26 1.95 7.45
C VAL A 397 -19.92 1.25 7.23
N GLN A 398 -19.94 -0.06 7.01
CA GLN A 398 -18.76 -0.77 6.50
C GLN A 398 -18.70 -0.57 4.98
N THR A 399 -17.64 0.06 4.51
CA THR A 399 -17.41 0.38 3.09
C THR A 399 -16.39 -0.53 2.43
N GLY A 400 -15.79 -1.46 3.17
CA GLY A 400 -14.80 -2.39 2.65
C GLY A 400 -14.59 -3.57 3.58
N SER A 401 -14.26 -4.69 2.95
CA SER A 401 -13.70 -5.91 3.54
C SER A 401 -12.27 -6.07 3.01
N LYS A 402 -11.37 -6.70 3.76
CA LYS A 402 -9.96 -6.92 3.36
C LYS A 402 -9.12 -5.64 3.12
N PRO A 403 -8.84 -4.83 4.15
CA PRO A 403 -9.29 -4.96 5.54
C PRO A 403 -10.67 -4.33 5.80
N PRO A 404 -11.34 -4.71 6.91
CA PRO A 404 -12.55 -4.07 7.40
C PRO A 404 -12.37 -2.55 7.50
N THR A 405 -13.15 -1.84 6.68
CA THR A 405 -13.09 -0.38 6.57
C THR A 405 -14.43 0.23 6.92
N PHE A 406 -14.46 1.04 7.97
CA PHE A 406 -15.65 1.70 8.49
C PHE A 406 -15.63 3.19 8.16
N THR A 407 -16.63 3.65 7.42
CA THR A 407 -16.81 5.07 7.13
C THR A 407 -17.85 5.67 8.07
N PHE A 408 -17.39 6.58 8.93
CA PHE A 408 -18.22 7.39 9.80
C PHE A 408 -18.60 8.68 9.09
N PHE A 409 -19.90 8.96 9.05
CA PHE A 409 -20.42 10.22 8.56
C PHE A 409 -20.54 11.21 9.72
N VAL A 410 -19.75 12.27 9.64
CA VAL A 410 -19.65 13.30 10.68
C VAL A 410 -20.14 14.65 10.18
N ASN A 411 -20.27 15.63 11.08
CA ASN A 411 -20.51 17.01 10.71
C ASN A 411 -19.26 17.69 10.15
N ASP A 412 -18.08 17.38 10.67
CA ASP A 412 -16.82 17.96 10.21
C ASP A 412 -15.67 16.99 10.53
N PRO A 413 -15.01 16.37 9.53
CA PRO A 413 -13.89 15.46 9.74
C PRO A 413 -12.71 16.10 10.49
N ALA A 414 -12.50 17.42 10.39
CA ALA A 414 -11.40 18.10 11.07
C ALA A 414 -11.57 18.14 12.59
N LEU A 415 -12.78 17.93 13.10
CA LEU A 415 -13.06 17.84 14.54
C LEU A 415 -12.65 16.50 15.15
N VAL A 416 -12.41 15.47 14.33
CA VAL A 416 -12.00 14.15 14.83
C VAL A 416 -10.55 14.19 15.29
N HIS A 417 -10.35 13.98 16.59
CA HIS A 417 -9.03 13.87 17.17
C HIS A 417 -8.57 12.40 17.20
N TYR A 418 -7.26 12.16 17.03
CA TYR A 418 -6.69 10.80 16.95
C TYR A 418 -7.05 9.94 18.17
N SER A 419 -7.20 10.55 19.36
CA SER A 419 -7.56 9.81 20.58
C SER A 419 -8.98 9.25 20.51
N TYR A 420 -9.91 9.98 19.90
CA TYR A 420 -11.30 9.53 19.74
C TYR A 420 -11.43 8.51 18.61
N GLU A 421 -10.67 8.68 17.54
CA GLU A 421 -10.53 7.67 16.49
C GLU A 421 -10.01 6.34 17.06
N ARG A 422 -8.95 6.39 17.87
CA ARG A 422 -8.40 5.21 18.56
C ARG A 422 -9.40 4.58 19.52
N TYR A 423 -10.17 5.40 20.23
CA TYR A 423 -11.26 4.92 21.08
C TYR A 423 -12.29 4.11 20.27
N LEU A 424 -12.79 4.67 19.16
CA LEU A 424 -13.76 3.99 18.29
C LEU A 424 -13.19 2.69 17.72
N ALA A 425 -11.94 2.70 17.28
CA ALA A 425 -11.26 1.50 16.77
C ALA A 425 -11.16 0.41 17.85
N ASN A 426 -10.80 0.76 19.08
CA ASN A 426 -10.74 -0.19 20.19
C ASN A 426 -12.12 -0.73 20.56
N GLN A 427 -13.16 0.11 20.55
CA GLN A 427 -14.54 -0.31 20.82
C GLN A 427 -15.08 -1.23 19.72
N LEU A 428 -14.74 -1.00 18.45
CA LEU A 428 -15.07 -1.94 17.37
C LEU A 428 -14.43 -3.31 17.61
N ARG A 429 -13.16 -3.32 18.02
CA ARG A 429 -12.46 -4.58 18.32
C ARG A 429 -13.07 -5.31 19.51
N GLN A 430 -13.46 -4.58 20.55
CA GLN A 430 -14.07 -5.16 21.74
C GLN A 430 -15.44 -5.79 21.42
N GLU A 431 -16.27 -5.14 20.61
CA GLU A 431 -17.61 -5.63 20.28
C GLU A 431 -17.58 -6.74 19.22
N PHE A 432 -16.75 -6.58 18.18
CA PHE A 432 -16.83 -7.39 16.97
C PHE A 432 -15.59 -8.26 16.68
N GLY A 433 -14.51 -8.13 17.45
CA GLY A 433 -13.28 -8.90 17.31
C GLY A 433 -12.20 -8.22 16.46
N PHE A 434 -11.92 -8.77 15.28
CA PHE A 434 -10.81 -8.39 14.39
C PHE A 434 -9.43 -8.76 14.90
N GLU A 435 -9.31 -9.89 15.61
CA GLU A 435 -7.99 -10.46 15.92
C GLU A 435 -7.21 -10.73 14.63
N GLY A 436 -5.95 -10.32 14.60
CA GLY A 436 -5.09 -10.44 13.44
C GLY A 436 -5.33 -9.40 12.35
N VAL A 437 -6.35 -8.56 12.44
CA VAL A 437 -6.74 -7.70 11.31
C VAL A 437 -6.61 -6.22 11.64
N PRO A 438 -5.98 -5.38 10.79
CA PRO A 438 -6.03 -3.93 10.94
C PRO A 438 -7.44 -3.40 10.61
N VAL A 439 -7.97 -2.52 11.45
CA VAL A 439 -9.29 -1.89 11.27
C VAL A 439 -9.08 -0.48 10.75
N ARG A 440 -9.67 -0.14 9.59
CA ARG A 440 -9.53 1.18 8.96
C ARG A 440 -10.75 2.05 9.25
N LEU A 441 -10.54 3.23 9.82
CA LEU A 441 -11.61 4.21 10.03
C LEU A 441 -11.46 5.34 9.02
N ARG A 442 -12.56 5.71 8.37
CA ARG A 442 -12.65 6.87 7.47
C ARG A 442 -13.71 7.82 8.03
N PHE A 443 -13.45 9.12 8.05
CA PHE A 443 -14.41 10.13 8.47
C PHE A 443 -14.73 11.03 7.29
N ARG A 444 -16.01 11.11 6.94
CA ARG A 444 -16.48 11.91 5.81
C ARG A 444 -17.58 12.86 6.25
N GLU A 445 -17.58 14.05 5.68
CA GLU A 445 -18.77 14.89 5.72
C GLU A 445 -19.80 14.31 4.75
N LYS A 446 -21.07 14.31 5.15
CA LYS A 446 -22.14 13.96 4.22
C LYS A 446 -22.27 15.12 3.23
N ALA A 447 -21.93 14.90 1.97
CA ALA A 447 -22.30 15.84 0.91
C ALA A 447 -23.82 16.05 0.99
N GLU A 448 -24.26 17.29 1.23
CA GLU A 448 -25.65 17.62 1.01
C GLU A 448 -25.93 17.28 -0.45
N ARG A 449 -26.86 16.36 -0.72
CA ARG A 449 -27.46 16.27 -2.04
C ARG A 449 -27.90 17.69 -2.35
N ALA A 450 -27.29 18.32 -3.34
CA ALA A 450 -27.78 19.60 -3.86
C ALA A 450 -29.26 19.37 -4.09
N ARG A 451 -30.12 19.96 -3.23
CA ARG A 451 -31.54 20.02 -3.51
C ARG A 451 -31.59 20.62 -4.90
N SER A 452 -32.07 19.87 -5.87
CA SER A 452 -32.41 20.41 -7.17
C SER A 452 -33.32 21.58 -6.88
N LYS A 453 -32.76 22.80 -6.86
CA LYS A 453 -33.58 24.00 -6.86
C LYS A 453 -34.37 23.85 -8.15
N LYS A 454 -35.67 23.56 -8.03
CA LYS A 454 -36.58 23.73 -9.15
C LYS A 454 -36.26 25.11 -9.72
N PRO A 455 -36.00 25.22 -11.03
CA PRO A 455 -35.75 26.52 -11.61
C PRO A 455 -36.97 27.42 -11.32
N PRO A 456 -36.77 28.73 -11.11
CA PRO A 456 -37.79 29.66 -10.62
C PRO A 456 -39.01 29.85 -11.56
N TRP A 457 -39.08 29.10 -12.65
CA TRP A 457 -40.20 29.05 -13.59
C TRP A 457 -41.06 27.77 -13.48
N ALA A 458 -40.80 26.90 -12.50
CA ALA A 458 -41.50 25.62 -12.32
C ALA A 458 -42.60 25.63 -11.23
N GLU A 459 -43.22 26.78 -10.99
CA GLU A 459 -44.46 26.93 -10.23
C GLU A 459 -45.45 27.73 -11.09
N ASP A 460 -46.58 27.09 -11.43
CA ASP A 460 -47.77 27.69 -12.05
C ASP A 460 -48.47 28.67 -11.09
#